data_AF-A0A8T6SKU0-F1
#
_entry.id   AF-A0A8T6SKU0-F1
#
_cell.length_a   1.000
_cell.length_b   1.000
_cell.length_c   1.000
_cell.angle_alpha   90.00
_cell.angle_beta   90.00
_cell.angle_gamma   90.00
#
_symmetry.space_group_name_H-M   'P 1'
#
loop_
_entity.id
_entity.type
_entity.pdbx_description
1 polymer ?
#
loop_
_entity_poly.entity_id
_entity_poly.type
_entity_poly.pdbx_seq_one_letter_code
_entity_poly.pdbx_strand_id
1 'polypeptide(L)'
;MKEKTRKVKLLKPFDVDEISIEIDRYFPNAYIVDLPLDSLPDHVWQSIFERKWKSSRHLWDRKLFVIGNKLRLVTTPDDFGEKLDWIEQVMQETNRGVEEHDLAAEMEEEVKMEQELKKQKLWEMKATVEGMKDTLRRKYT
;
A
#
# COMPACT_ATOMS: atom_id res chain seq x y z
N MET A 1 -2.10 -8.59 -14.98
CA MET A 1 -1.97 -8.80 -13.53
C MET A 1 -1.28 -7.58 -12.98
N LYS A 2 -1.99 -6.77 -12.18
CA LYS A 2 -1.32 -5.74 -11.38
C LYS A 2 -0.30 -6.38 -10.46
N GLU A 3 0.84 -5.72 -10.30
CA GLU A 3 1.87 -6.14 -9.36
C GLU A 3 1.30 -5.98 -7.94
N LYS A 4 1.41 -7.03 -7.11
CA LYS A 4 0.94 -6.97 -5.72
C LYS A 4 1.77 -5.95 -4.96
N THR A 5 1.10 -5.18 -4.13
CA THR A 5 1.74 -4.17 -3.29
C THR A 5 2.67 -4.87 -2.29
N ARG A 6 3.90 -4.38 -2.13
CA ARG A 6 4.88 -5.06 -1.29
C ARG A 6 4.67 -4.70 0.18
N LYS A 7 4.57 -5.71 1.04
CA LYS A 7 4.56 -5.53 2.49
C LYS A 7 5.96 -5.18 2.98
N VAL A 8 6.04 -4.33 3.99
CA VAL A 8 7.29 -3.83 4.55
C VAL A 8 7.37 -4.16 6.04
N LYS A 9 8.56 -4.50 6.52
CA LYS A 9 8.85 -4.76 7.93
C LYS A 9 10.11 -4.03 8.38
N LEU A 10 10.25 -3.84 9.69
CA LEU A 10 11.53 -3.45 10.27
C LEU A 10 12.54 -4.57 10.05
N LEU A 11 13.76 -4.20 9.66
CA LEU A 11 14.86 -5.14 9.49
C LEU A 11 15.40 -5.51 10.89
N LYS A 12 14.86 -6.60 11.45
CA LYS A 12 15.24 -7.13 12.76
C LYS A 12 16.04 -8.44 12.65
N PRO A 13 16.97 -8.73 13.57
CA PRO A 13 17.42 -7.86 14.66
C PRO A 13 18.14 -6.62 14.13
N PHE A 14 18.13 -5.55 14.91
CA PHE A 14 18.83 -4.32 14.55
C PHE A 14 20.33 -4.49 14.76
N ASP A 15 21.12 -4.14 13.74
CA ASP A 15 22.54 -3.92 13.93
C ASP A 15 22.75 -2.52 14.53
N VAL A 16 23.16 -2.47 15.80
CA VAL A 16 23.33 -1.22 16.55
C VAL A 16 24.43 -0.35 15.93
N ASP A 17 25.44 -0.97 15.30
CA ASP A 17 26.54 -0.25 14.67
C ASP A 17 26.12 0.39 13.34
N GLU A 18 25.06 -0.11 12.70
CA GLU A 18 24.53 0.43 11.43
C GLU A 18 23.37 1.42 11.62
N ILE A 19 22.78 1.50 12.82
CA ILE A 19 21.70 2.45 13.10
C ILE A 19 22.28 3.87 13.29
N SER A 20 21.79 4.79 12.47
CA SER A 20 22.09 6.21 12.63
C SER A 20 21.27 6.79 13.79
N ILE A 21 21.95 7.27 14.82
CA ILE A 21 21.37 8.00 15.94
C ILE A 21 22.03 9.38 16.01
N GLU A 22 21.25 10.43 15.85
CA GLU A 22 21.71 11.82 15.94
C GLU A 22 20.91 12.59 16.99
N ILE A 23 21.53 13.59 17.63
CA ILE A 23 20.79 14.51 18.51
C ILE A 23 20.01 15.49 17.63
N ASP A 24 18.74 15.72 17.98
CA ASP A 24 17.92 16.71 17.29
C ASP A 24 18.45 18.13 17.53
N ARG A 25 18.58 18.91 16.46
CA ARG A 25 19.17 20.26 16.51
C ARG A 25 18.33 21.27 17.27
N TYR A 26 17.03 21.03 17.41
CA TYR A 26 16.07 21.95 18.03
C TYR A 26 15.70 21.50 19.44
N PHE A 27 15.77 20.20 19.72
CA PHE A 27 15.42 19.61 21.01
C PHE A 27 16.60 18.79 21.54
N PRO A 28 17.44 19.35 22.44
CA PRO A 28 18.67 18.70 22.92
C PRO A 28 18.48 17.35 23.62
N ASN A 29 17.25 17.10 24.07
CA ASN A 29 16.77 15.89 24.74
C ASN A 29 16.01 14.93 23.80
N ALA A 30 16.06 15.20 22.48
CA ALA A 30 15.49 14.34 21.46
C ALA A 30 16.58 13.78 20.56
N TYR A 31 16.33 12.58 20.05
CA TYR A 31 17.19 11.83 19.16
C TYR A 31 16.43 11.49 17.90
N ILE A 32 17.12 11.60 16.77
CA ILE A 32 16.69 11.16 15.46
C ILE A 32 17.30 9.79 15.24
N VAL A 33 16.45 8.77 15.14
CA VAL A 33 16.83 7.37 14.95
C VAL A 33 16.32 6.90 13.60
N ASP A 34 17.21 6.45 12.74
CA ASP A 34 16.85 5.87 11.45
C ASP A 34 16.75 4.34 11.55
N LEU A 35 15.54 3.82 11.59
CA LEU A 35 15.26 2.39 11.68
C LEU A 35 15.26 1.77 10.26
N PRO A 36 16.07 0.73 9.99
CA PRO A 36 16.12 0.10 8.68
C PRO A 36 14.84 -0.70 8.38
N LEU A 37 14.39 -0.64 7.13
CA LEU A 37 13.30 -1.44 6.59
C LEU A 37 13.85 -2.57 5.70
N ASP A 38 13.15 -3.69 5.66
CA ASP A 38 13.51 -4.87 4.84
C ASP A 38 13.39 -4.63 3.33
N SER A 39 12.66 -3.59 2.95
CA SER A 39 12.35 -3.26 1.57
C SER A 39 11.99 -1.79 1.42
N LEU A 40 12.08 -1.29 0.19
CA LEU A 40 11.66 0.07 -0.14
C LEU A 40 10.11 0.12 -0.17
N PRO A 41 9.47 0.94 0.68
CA PRO A 41 8.02 1.07 0.69
C PRO A 41 7.52 1.72 -0.60
N ASP A 42 6.52 1.12 -1.23
CA ASP A 42 5.85 1.72 -2.37
C ASP A 42 4.82 2.79 -1.94
N HIS A 43 4.26 3.50 -2.93
CA HIS A 43 3.32 4.60 -2.68
C HIS A 43 2.02 4.17 -2.01
N VAL A 44 1.55 2.94 -2.25
CA VAL A 44 0.33 2.41 -1.64
C VAL A 44 0.59 2.14 -0.17
N TRP A 45 1.69 1.45 0.13
CA TRP A 45 2.11 1.18 1.50
C TRP A 45 2.30 2.49 2.27
N GLN A 46 3.04 3.47 1.71
CA GLN A 46 3.28 4.77 2.34
C GLN A 46 1.97 5.51 2.63
N SER A 47 1.03 5.53 1.68
CA SER A 47 -0.28 6.17 1.86
C SER A 47 -1.10 5.53 2.98
N ILE A 48 -1.14 4.19 3.04
CA ILE A 48 -1.85 3.47 4.10
C ILE A 48 -1.16 3.72 5.45
N PHE A 49 0.17 3.64 5.48
CA PHE A 49 0.97 3.89 6.67
C PHE A 49 0.71 5.29 7.23
N GLU A 50 0.80 6.32 6.41
CA GLU A 50 0.54 7.70 6.83
C GLU A 50 -0.87 7.89 7.38
N ARG A 51 -1.88 7.26 6.76
CA ARG A 51 -3.26 7.32 7.23
C ARG A 51 -3.39 6.68 8.61
N LYS A 52 -2.81 5.49 8.79
CA LYS A 52 -2.82 4.75 10.05
C LYS A 52 -2.05 5.49 11.14
N TRP A 53 -0.87 6.00 10.80
CA TRP A 53 -0.04 6.82 11.67
C TRP A 53 -0.75 8.08 12.16
N LYS A 54 -1.30 8.89 11.23
CA LYS A 54 -2.05 10.14 11.57
C LYS A 54 -3.30 9.87 12.40
N SER A 55 -3.92 8.70 12.26
CA SER A 55 -5.11 8.32 13.04
C SER A 55 -4.79 7.92 14.48
N SER A 56 -3.52 7.69 14.82
CA SER A 56 -3.14 7.29 16.16
C SER A 56 -2.96 8.45 17.12
N ARG A 57 -3.63 8.32 18.27
CA ARG A 57 -3.73 9.36 19.31
C ARG A 57 -2.44 9.52 20.14
N HIS A 58 -1.56 8.52 20.16
CA HIS A 58 -0.34 8.47 20.99
C HIS A 58 0.85 9.33 20.50
N LEU A 59 0.65 10.15 19.46
CA LEU A 59 1.76 10.69 18.66
C LEU A 59 1.84 12.19 18.49
N TRP A 60 0.98 12.93 19.16
CA TRP A 60 0.95 14.39 18.99
C TRP A 60 2.29 15.06 19.33
N ASP A 61 3.17 14.38 20.08
CA ASP A 61 4.44 14.97 20.49
C ASP A 61 5.59 14.82 19.49
N ARG A 62 5.67 13.81 18.59
CA ARG A 62 6.86 13.67 17.71
C ARG A 62 6.63 13.03 16.34
N LYS A 63 7.57 13.35 15.46
CA LYS A 63 7.53 13.10 14.01
C LYS A 63 8.14 11.75 13.65
N LEU A 64 7.45 11.01 12.79
CA LEU A 64 7.95 9.81 12.11
C LEU A 64 7.83 10.01 10.61
N PHE A 65 8.87 9.62 9.88
CA PHE A 65 8.92 9.78 8.43
C PHE A 65 9.44 8.52 7.76
N VAL A 66 8.87 8.18 6.61
CA VAL A 66 9.44 7.18 5.71
C VAL A 66 10.44 7.90 4.80
N ILE A 67 11.70 7.47 4.81
CA ILE A 67 12.78 8.05 3.99
C ILE A 67 13.51 6.90 3.29
N GLY A 68 13.18 6.69 2.02
CA GLY A 68 13.71 5.54 1.27
C GLY A 68 13.37 4.23 1.98
N ASN A 69 14.38 3.41 2.26
CA ASN A 69 14.24 2.15 3.00
C ASN A 69 14.46 2.32 4.52
N LYS A 70 14.23 3.52 5.06
CA LYS A 70 14.37 3.80 6.49
C LYS A 70 13.14 4.48 7.05
N LEU A 71 12.90 4.25 8.32
CA LEU A 71 11.88 4.90 9.10
C LEU A 71 12.55 5.80 10.14
N ARG A 72 12.48 7.10 9.91
CA ARG A 72 13.10 8.12 10.77
C ARG A 72 12.16 8.47 11.91
N LEU A 73 12.53 8.10 13.13
CA LEU A 73 11.81 8.40 14.37
C LEU A 73 12.52 9.51 15.13
N VAL A 74 11.78 10.52 15.55
CA VAL A 74 12.25 11.50 16.55
C VAL A 74 11.68 11.12 17.92
N THR A 75 12.52 10.84 18.91
CA THR A 75 12.09 10.33 20.23
C THR A 75 13.03 10.73 21.37
N THR A 76 12.59 10.59 22.62
CA THR A 76 13.48 10.59 23.79
C THR A 76 13.99 9.17 24.03
N PRO A 77 15.06 8.99 24.81
CA PRO A 77 15.52 7.66 25.23
C PRO A 77 14.45 6.93 26.06
N ASP A 78 13.76 7.64 26.94
CA ASP A 78 12.77 7.08 27.86
C ASP A 78 11.55 6.51 27.11
N ASP A 79 11.14 7.16 26.01
CA ASP A 79 9.96 6.75 25.23
C ASP A 79 10.31 5.77 24.09
N PHE A 80 11.60 5.47 23.84
CA PHE A 80 12.01 4.77 22.62
C PHE A 80 11.39 3.37 22.50
N GLY A 81 11.42 2.58 23.59
CA GLY A 81 10.90 1.21 23.60
C GLY A 81 9.40 1.16 23.31
N GLU A 82 8.61 1.97 24.02
CA GLU A 82 7.15 2.04 23.82
C GLU A 82 6.80 2.50 22.40
N LYS A 83 7.53 3.50 21.87
CA LYS A 83 7.31 3.96 20.49
C LYS A 83 7.68 2.90 19.46
N LEU A 84 8.72 2.11 19.70
CA LEU A 84 9.13 1.03 18.80
C LEU A 84 8.05 -0.07 18.72
N ASP A 85 7.56 -0.52 19.88
CA ASP A 85 6.47 -1.51 19.94
C ASP A 85 5.22 -1.00 19.21
N TRP A 86 4.93 0.28 19.38
CA TRP A 86 3.77 0.89 18.76
C TRP A 86 3.95 1.10 17.24
N ILE A 87 5.15 1.47 16.77
CA ILE A 87 5.50 1.48 15.34
C ILE A 87 5.25 0.10 14.72
N GLU A 88 5.65 -0.97 15.40
CA GLU A 88 5.43 -2.33 14.91
C GLU A 88 3.95 -2.66 14.75
N GLN A 89 3.11 -2.25 15.70
CA GLN A 89 1.66 -2.41 15.58
C GLN A 89 1.11 -1.67 14.36
N VAL A 90 1.53 -0.41 14.14
CA VAL A 90 1.10 0.36 12.96
C VAL A 90 1.56 -0.29 11.66
N MET A 91 2.78 -0.82 11.61
CA MET A 91 3.29 -1.52 10.43
C MET A 91 2.52 -2.81 10.17
N GLN A 92 2.16 -3.56 11.21
CA GLN A 92 1.30 -4.74 11.07
C GLN A 92 -0.08 -4.37 10.52
N GLU A 93 -0.71 -3.32 11.06
CA GLU A 93 -1.99 -2.84 10.55
C GLU A 93 -1.89 -2.33 9.11
N THR A 94 -0.78 -1.70 8.76
CA THR A 94 -0.51 -1.21 7.40
C THR A 94 -0.40 -2.36 6.43
N ASN A 95 0.38 -3.39 6.78
CA ASN A 95 0.50 -4.60 5.96
C ASN A 95 -0.83 -5.33 5.79
N ARG A 96 -1.68 -5.36 6.82
CA ARG A 96 -3.06 -5.86 6.70
C ARG A 96 -3.89 -5.01 5.73
N GLY A 97 -3.80 -3.68 5.84
CA GLY A 97 -4.48 -2.78 4.91
C GLY A 97 -4.01 -2.91 3.46
N VAL A 98 -2.74 -3.27 3.25
CA VAL A 98 -2.19 -3.60 1.94
C VAL A 98 -2.80 -4.89 1.38
N GLU A 99 -2.95 -5.93 2.19
CA GLU A 99 -3.65 -7.17 1.79
C GLU A 99 -5.10 -6.89 1.36
N GLU A 100 -5.81 -6.09 2.14
CA GLU A 100 -7.19 -5.68 1.83
C GLU A 100 -7.27 -4.90 0.52
N HIS A 101 -6.31 -4.01 0.27
CA HIS A 101 -6.23 -3.23 -0.97
C HIS A 101 -5.99 -4.13 -2.18
N ASP A 102 -5.03 -5.05 -2.09
CA ASP A 102 -4.70 -5.96 -3.19
C ASP A 102 -5.88 -6.89 -3.52
N LEU A 103 -6.57 -7.42 -2.51
CA LEU A 103 -7.78 -8.23 -2.70
C LEU A 103 -8.90 -7.44 -3.39
N ALA A 104 -9.14 -6.20 -2.96
CA ALA A 104 -10.15 -5.34 -3.58
C ALA A 104 -9.80 -5.02 -5.04
N ALA A 105 -8.53 -4.78 -5.35
CA ALA A 105 -8.06 -4.54 -6.70
C ALA A 105 -8.23 -5.77 -7.61
N GLU A 106 -7.95 -6.98 -7.11
CA GLU A 106 -8.20 -8.24 -7.83
C GLU A 106 -9.69 -8.42 -8.16
N MET A 107 -10.57 -8.20 -7.18
CA MET A 107 -12.02 -8.30 -7.39
C MET A 107 -12.55 -7.28 -8.42
N GLU A 108 -12.05 -6.05 -8.40
CA GLU A 108 -12.46 -5.03 -9.37
C GLU A 108 -12.02 -5.39 -10.80
N GLU A 109 -10.84 -6.00 -10.97
CA GLU A 109 -10.37 -6.50 -12.25
C GLU A 109 -11.24 -7.64 -12.79
N GLU A 110 -11.62 -8.60 -11.94
CA GLU A 110 -12.52 -9.70 -12.34
C GLU A 110 -13.87 -9.19 -12.82
N VAL A 111 -14.47 -8.24 -12.09
CA VAL A 111 -15.76 -7.64 -12.47
C VAL A 111 -15.65 -6.91 -13.81
N LYS A 112 -14.56 -6.17 -14.05
CA LYS A 112 -14.33 -5.49 -15.33
C LYS A 112 -14.20 -6.49 -16.48
N MET A 113 -13.42 -7.55 -16.31
CA MET A 113 -13.27 -8.59 -17.33
C MET A 113 -14.60 -9.29 -17.66
N GLU A 114 -15.42 -9.59 -16.64
CA GLU A 114 -16.73 -10.21 -16.87
C GLU A 114 -17.68 -9.27 -17.65
N GLN A 115 -17.65 -7.97 -17.34
CA GLN A 115 -18.42 -6.95 -18.07
C GLN A 115 -17.96 -6.81 -19.52
N GLU A 116 -16.66 -6.82 -19.77
CA GLU A 116 -16.10 -6.78 -21.13
C GLU A 116 -16.48 -8.02 -21.93
N LEU A 117 -16.39 -9.20 -21.34
CA LEU A 117 -16.80 -10.46 -21.97
C LEU A 117 -18.30 -10.45 -22.31
N LYS A 118 -19.15 -9.95 -21.40
CA LYS A 118 -20.60 -9.79 -21.65
C LYS A 118 -20.87 -8.83 -22.81
N LYS A 119 -20.15 -7.70 -22.88
CA LYS A 119 -20.27 -6.75 -24.01
C LYS A 119 -19.85 -7.42 -25.32
N GLN A 120 -18.73 -8.14 -25.33
CA GLN A 120 -18.24 -8.82 -26.53
C GLN A 120 -19.25 -9.86 -27.05
N LYS A 121 -19.78 -10.71 -26.18
CA LYS A 121 -20.83 -11.68 -26.54
C LYS A 121 -22.07 -10.99 -27.10
N LEU A 122 -22.47 -9.84 -26.54
CA LEU A 122 -23.60 -9.06 -27.03
C LEU A 122 -23.33 -8.51 -28.45
N TRP A 123 -22.12 -8.03 -28.71
CA TRP A 123 -21.69 -7.56 -30.03
C TRP A 123 -21.68 -8.69 -31.07
N GLU A 124 -21.14 -9.85 -30.73
CA GLU A 124 -21.14 -11.04 -31.60
C GLU A 124 -22.56 -11.50 -31.94
N MET A 125 -23.46 -11.51 -30.95
CA MET A 125 -24.85 -11.87 -31.17
C MET A 125 -25.57 -10.86 -32.08
N LYS A 126 -25.34 -9.55 -31.89
CA LYS A 126 -25.86 -8.51 -32.79
C LYS A 126 -25.33 -8.65 -34.22
N ALA A 127 -24.03 -8.92 -34.38
CA ALA A 127 -23.43 -9.13 -35.70
C ALA A 127 -24.01 -10.36 -36.40
N THR A 128 -24.25 -11.45 -35.65
CA THR A 128 -24.90 -12.66 -36.17
C THR A 128 -26.32 -12.37 -36.67
N VAL A 129 -27.12 -11.67 -35.87
CA VAL A 129 -28.49 -11.28 -36.24
C VAL A 129 -28.50 -10.41 -37.49
N GLU A 130 -27.59 -9.44 -37.60
CA GLU A 130 -27.53 -8.57 -38.78
C GLU A 130 -27.09 -9.36 -40.03
N GLY A 131 -26.13 -10.27 -39.91
CA GLY A 131 -25.75 -11.18 -40.99
C GLY A 131 -26.89 -12.07 -41.48
N MET A 132 -27.74 -12.55 -40.57
CA MET A 132 -28.96 -13.30 -40.92
C MET A 132 -29.96 -12.42 -41.68
N LYS A 133 -30.20 -11.18 -41.22
CA LYS A 133 -31.09 -10.22 -41.91
C LYS A 133 -30.60 -9.91 -43.32
N ASP A 134 -29.30 -9.67 -43.49
CA ASP A 134 -28.72 -9.40 -44.81
C ASP A 134 -28.81 -10.60 -45.75
N THR A 135 -28.64 -11.81 -45.23
CA THR A 135 -28.85 -13.04 -45.99
C THR A 135 -30.30 -13.16 -46.47
N LEU A 136 -31.27 -12.85 -45.60
CA LEU A 136 -32.69 -12.85 -45.97
C LEU A 136 -32.99 -11.75 -47.00
N ARG A 137 -32.49 -10.53 -46.82
CA ARG A 137 -32.66 -9.43 -47.80
C ARG A 137 -32.19 -9.84 -49.19
N ARG A 138 -31.00 -10.45 -49.31
CA ARG A 138 -30.46 -10.91 -50.60
C ARG A 138 -31.27 -12.02 -51.27
N LYS A 139 -32.05 -12.78 -50.49
CA LYS A 139 -32.79 -13.95 -50.99
C LYS A 139 -34.22 -13.60 -51.42
N TYR A 140 -34.78 -12.53 -50.86
CA TYR A 140 -36.19 -12.12 -51.05
C TYR A 140 -36.33 -10.72 -51.66
N THR A 141 -35.23 -10.12 -52.13
CA THR A 141 -35.19 -8.90 -52.97
C THR A 141 -34.48 -9.26 -54.26
#